data_AF-A0A484Z814-F1
#
_entry.id   AF-A0A484Z814-F1
#
_cell.length_a   1.000
_cell.length_b   1.000
_cell.length_c   1.000
_cell.angle_alpha   90.00
_cell.angle_beta   90.00
_cell.angle_gamma   90.00
#
_symmetry.space_group_name_H-M   'P 1'
#
loop_
_entity.id
_entity.type
_entity.pdbx_description
1 polymer ?
#
loop_
_entity_poly.entity_id
_entity_poly.type
_entity_poly.pdbx_seq_one_letter_code
_entity_poly.pdbx_strand_id
1 'polypeptide(L)'
;MMWFAKKLHCNDMKFTLGCALFFTALNALFIHRSWQIIAPAHLHDMLFAASVPLVLFCGWVIVFSLLNIPFIRKPLMIILTMGCAAATYFMYTYGAVIDQNMIVNVFETNSQEATALLTPQIVLWIVIAGVVPSVVLALTTIRAGKWWYALLMRVAAMLGALLVIVLIASVFYKDYASLFRNNKSIVKMVTPANYVSAVIKYSKTRWFAGNQTLVRIGEDAHKGALISGQQKKTVLVVVVGEASRAANYSLNGYGRETTPELEKRKVISFPQTSSCGTETAVSVPLHVLRYDPKKL
;
A
#
# COMPACT_ATOMS: atom_id res chain seq x y z
N MET A 1 36.17 -5.99 8.18
CA MET A 1 35.18 -5.10 7.52
C MET A 1 35.72 -4.34 6.28
N MET A 2 37.04 -4.21 6.07
CA MET A 2 37.63 -3.48 4.92
C MET A 2 37.83 -4.30 3.62
N TRP A 3 37.49 -5.59 3.61
CA TRP A 3 37.77 -6.47 2.45
C TRP A 3 36.60 -6.57 1.46
N PHE A 4 35.35 -6.43 1.91
CA PHE A 4 34.16 -6.47 1.04
C PHE A 4 33.98 -5.21 0.18
N ALA A 5 34.53 -4.08 0.59
CA ALA A 5 34.36 -2.79 -0.09
C ALA A 5 35.18 -2.65 -1.40
N LYS A 6 36.05 -3.60 -1.73
CA LYS A 6 37.08 -3.39 -2.76
C LYS A 6 36.70 -3.77 -4.20
N LYS A 7 35.52 -4.34 -4.51
CA LYS A 7 35.27 -4.91 -5.86
C LYS A 7 33.86 -4.83 -6.48
N LEU A 8 32.99 -3.91 -6.07
CA LEU A 8 31.74 -3.66 -6.82
C LEU A 8 31.85 -2.37 -7.63
N HIS A 9 32.48 -2.48 -8.80
CA HIS A 9 32.48 -1.43 -9.81
C HIS A 9 31.35 -1.70 -10.80
N CYS A 10 30.38 -0.80 -10.86
CA CYS A 10 29.27 -0.90 -11.80
C CYS A 10 29.25 0.31 -12.74
N ASN A 11 28.98 0.06 -14.02
CA ASN A 11 28.65 1.13 -14.95
C ASN A 11 27.23 1.63 -14.63
N ASP A 12 26.96 2.89 -14.93
CA ASP A 12 25.68 3.56 -14.71
C ASP A 12 24.48 2.74 -15.23
N MET A 13 24.62 2.19 -16.45
CA MET A 13 23.59 1.34 -17.06
C MET A 13 23.39 0.01 -16.32
N LYS A 14 24.49 -0.67 -15.96
CA LYS A 14 24.42 -1.95 -15.24
C LYS A 14 23.78 -1.77 -13.86
N PHE A 15 24.03 -0.62 -13.22
CA PHE A 15 23.37 -0.28 -11.97
C PHE A 15 21.86 -0.11 -12.16
N THR A 16 21.42 0.67 -13.15
CA THR A 16 19.98 0.85 -13.44
C THR A 16 19.28 -0.47 -13.75
N LEU A 17 19.87 -1.31 -14.61
CA LEU A 17 19.30 -2.61 -14.96
C LEU A 17 19.27 -3.56 -13.76
N GLY A 18 20.33 -3.55 -12.93
CA GLY A 18 20.38 -4.32 -11.69
C GLY A 18 19.31 -3.91 -10.69
N CYS A 19 19.09 -2.60 -10.51
CA CYS A 19 18.01 -2.07 -9.69
C CYS A 19 16.65 -2.47 -10.28
N ALA A 20 16.42 -2.29 -11.58
CA ALA A 20 15.16 -2.67 -12.21
C ALA A 20 14.84 -4.16 -12.03
N LEU A 21 15.84 -5.03 -12.15
CA LEU A 21 15.70 -6.46 -11.90
C LEU A 21 15.38 -6.76 -10.44
N PHE A 22 16.11 -6.14 -9.51
CA PHE A 22 15.89 -6.29 -8.07
C PHE A 22 14.48 -5.86 -7.65
N PHE A 23 14.02 -4.69 -8.09
CA PHE A 23 12.66 -4.22 -7.80
C PHE A 23 11.59 -5.07 -8.50
N THR A 24 11.86 -5.62 -9.68
CA THR A 24 10.96 -6.60 -10.30
C THR A 24 10.85 -7.85 -9.42
N ALA A 25 11.96 -8.34 -8.87
CA ALA A 25 11.97 -9.50 -7.96
C ALA A 25 11.26 -9.22 -6.63
N LEU A 26 11.41 -8.01 -6.05
CA LEU A 26 10.66 -7.61 -4.86
C LEU A 26 9.14 -7.62 -5.08
N ASN A 27 8.70 -7.40 -6.32
CA ASN A 27 7.30 -7.50 -6.71
C ASN A 27 6.85 -8.94 -7.06
N ALA A 28 7.56 -9.97 -6.59
CA ALA A 28 7.18 -11.37 -6.77
C ALA A 28 5.73 -11.64 -6.32
N LEU A 29 5.25 -10.99 -5.26
CA LEU A 29 3.86 -11.15 -4.81
C LEU A 29 2.86 -10.67 -5.87
N PHE A 30 3.09 -9.49 -6.44
CA PHE A 30 2.26 -8.94 -7.51
C PHE A 30 2.28 -9.86 -8.73
N ILE A 31 3.46 -10.37 -9.11
CA ILE A 31 3.61 -11.31 -10.24
C ILE A 31 2.83 -12.60 -9.96
N HIS A 32 3.01 -13.19 -8.78
CA HIS A 32 2.34 -14.42 -8.37
C HIS A 32 0.81 -14.26 -8.35
N ARG A 33 0.31 -13.17 -7.75
CA ARG A 33 -1.14 -12.87 -7.74
C ARG A 33 -1.68 -12.63 -9.14
N SER A 34 -0.92 -11.97 -10.01
CA SER A 34 -1.31 -11.78 -11.41
C SER A 34 -1.44 -13.13 -12.14
N TRP A 35 -0.47 -14.03 -11.95
CA TRP A 35 -0.53 -15.38 -12.52
C TRP A 35 -1.68 -16.23 -11.99
N GLN A 36 -2.03 -16.09 -10.70
CA GLN A 36 -3.21 -16.76 -10.13
C GLN A 36 -4.52 -16.30 -10.77
N ILE A 37 -4.63 -15.01 -11.11
CA ILE A 37 -5.84 -14.48 -11.76
C ILE A 37 -5.89 -14.82 -13.25
N ILE A 38 -4.75 -14.78 -13.93
CA ILE A 38 -4.65 -15.17 -15.34
C ILE A 38 -4.97 -16.67 -15.49
N ALA A 39 -4.60 -17.49 -14.50
CA ALA A 39 -4.82 -18.94 -14.48
C ALA A 39 -4.39 -19.58 -15.81
N PRO A 40 -3.07 -19.57 -16.13
CA PRO A 40 -2.59 -19.87 -17.48
C PRO A 40 -2.86 -21.32 -17.86
N ALA A 41 -3.87 -21.53 -18.70
CA ALA A 41 -4.26 -22.84 -19.21
C ALA A 41 -3.86 -23.03 -20.68
N HIS A 42 -3.87 -21.95 -21.47
CA HIS A 42 -3.49 -21.97 -22.88
C HIS A 42 -2.16 -21.24 -23.14
N LEU A 43 -1.55 -21.50 -24.30
CA LEU A 43 -0.27 -20.89 -24.69
C LEU A 43 -0.34 -19.35 -24.70
N HIS A 44 -1.48 -18.77 -25.12
CA HIS A 44 -1.72 -17.33 -25.07
C HIS A 44 -1.64 -16.78 -23.63
N ASP A 45 -2.30 -17.45 -22.70
CA ASP A 45 -2.33 -17.06 -21.28
C ASP A 45 -0.96 -17.22 -20.62
N MET A 46 -0.19 -18.24 -21.02
CA MET A 46 1.19 -18.42 -20.57
C MET A 46 2.10 -17.30 -21.06
N LEU A 47 1.97 -16.90 -22.33
CA LEU A 47 2.74 -15.78 -22.90
C LEU A 47 2.35 -14.45 -22.24
N PHE A 48 1.06 -14.24 -21.99
CA PHE A 48 0.56 -13.08 -21.26
C PHE A 48 1.08 -13.05 -19.81
N ALA A 49 1.02 -14.19 -19.10
CA ALA A 49 1.58 -14.33 -17.77
C ALA A 49 3.09 -14.00 -17.77
N ALA A 50 3.85 -14.52 -18.73
CA ALA A 50 5.28 -14.25 -18.88
C ALA A 50 5.58 -12.78 -19.22
N SER A 51 4.67 -12.07 -19.90
CA SER A 51 4.85 -10.67 -20.23
C SER A 51 4.73 -9.74 -19.03
N VAL A 52 3.99 -10.12 -17.96
CA VAL A 52 3.82 -9.31 -16.74
C VAL A 52 5.16 -8.91 -16.08
N PRO A 53 6.06 -9.83 -15.70
CA PRO A 53 7.34 -9.44 -15.11
C PRO A 53 8.23 -8.66 -16.09
N LEU A 54 8.12 -8.94 -17.40
CA LEU A 54 8.89 -8.23 -18.42
C LEU A 54 8.45 -6.76 -18.55
N VAL A 55 7.14 -6.51 -18.63
CA VAL A 55 6.57 -5.15 -18.65
C VAL A 55 6.92 -4.40 -17.37
N LEU A 56 6.84 -5.08 -16.21
CA LEU A 56 7.22 -4.49 -14.93
C LEU A 56 8.70 -4.09 -14.90
N PHE A 57 9.58 -4.97 -15.38
CA PHE A 57 11.01 -4.69 -15.52
C PHE A 57 11.26 -3.49 -16.43
N CYS A 58 10.64 -3.44 -17.62
CA CYS A 58 10.76 -2.31 -18.54
C CYS A 58 10.27 -0.99 -17.90
N GLY A 59 9.17 -1.04 -17.14
CA GLY A 59 8.67 0.10 -16.38
C GLY A 59 9.70 0.62 -15.36
N TRP A 60 10.33 -0.27 -14.60
CA TRP A 60 11.39 0.10 -13.66
C TRP A 60 12.64 0.64 -14.36
N VAL A 61 13.01 0.10 -15.52
CA VAL A 61 14.13 0.64 -16.32
C VAL A 61 13.85 2.10 -16.70
N ILE A 62 12.64 2.42 -17.15
CA ILE A 62 12.27 3.81 -17.50
C ILE A 62 12.33 4.71 -16.26
N VAL A 63 11.66 4.31 -15.17
CA VAL A 63 11.57 5.11 -13.93
C VAL A 63 12.96 5.34 -13.33
N PHE A 64 13.77 4.30 -13.18
CA PHE A 64 15.10 4.43 -12.60
C PHE A 64 16.08 5.13 -13.53
N SER A 65 15.90 5.06 -14.85
CA SER A 65 16.71 5.87 -15.78
C SER A 65 16.46 7.36 -15.61
N LEU A 66 15.20 7.77 -15.37
CA LEU A 66 14.82 9.15 -15.08
C LEU A 66 15.32 9.61 -13.70
N LEU A 67 15.23 8.74 -12.69
CA LEU A 67 15.64 9.05 -11.31
C LEU A 67 17.14 8.91 -11.05
N ASN A 68 17.95 8.57 -12.05
CA ASN A 68 19.39 8.36 -11.93
C ASN A 68 20.19 9.68 -11.90
N ILE A 69 19.86 10.57 -10.97
CA ILE A 69 20.57 11.81 -10.73
C ILE A 69 21.82 11.51 -9.87
N PRO A 70 23.03 11.97 -10.26
CA PRO A 70 24.22 11.78 -9.44
C PRO A 70 23.99 12.35 -8.04
N PHE A 71 24.57 11.72 -7.02
CA PHE A 71 24.36 12.00 -5.58
C PHE A 71 23.00 11.58 -4.99
N ILE A 72 21.86 11.84 -5.65
CA ILE A 72 20.52 11.53 -5.10
C ILE A 72 20.15 10.05 -5.30
N ARG A 73 20.61 9.41 -6.38
CA ARG A 73 20.22 8.03 -6.73
C ARG A 73 20.43 7.01 -5.60
N LYS A 74 21.56 7.07 -4.89
CA LYS A 74 21.91 6.09 -3.85
C LYS A 74 20.99 6.20 -2.63
N PRO A 75 20.86 7.36 -1.96
CA PRO A 75 19.95 7.49 -0.84
C PRO A 75 18.50 7.22 -1.26
N LEU A 76 18.10 7.63 -2.47
CA LEU A 76 16.77 7.34 -2.99
C LEU A 76 16.53 5.83 -3.12
N MET A 77 17.44 5.07 -3.73
CA MET A 77 17.27 3.61 -3.86
C MET A 77 17.25 2.90 -2.50
N ILE A 78 18.02 3.37 -1.51
CA ILE A 78 18.02 2.83 -0.15
C ILE A 78 16.66 3.05 0.52
N ILE A 79 16.14 4.28 0.48
CA ILE A 79 14.82 4.61 1.04
C ILE A 79 13.73 3.78 0.34
N LEU A 80 13.80 3.67 -0.99
CA LEU A 80 12.84 2.88 -1.75
C LEU A 80 12.92 1.39 -1.40
N THR A 81 14.13 0.85 -1.21
CA THR A 81 14.33 -0.56 -0.86
C THR A 81 13.77 -0.86 0.54
N MET A 82 14.04 0.01 1.52
CA MET A 82 13.49 -0.13 2.87
C MET A 82 11.96 -0.05 2.88
N GLY A 83 11.38 0.90 2.13
CA GLY A 83 9.94 1.02 1.96
C GLY A 83 9.31 -0.21 1.32
N CYS A 84 9.94 -0.76 0.27
CA CYS A 84 9.50 -2.01 -0.35
C CYS A 84 9.58 -3.20 0.62
N ALA A 85 10.64 -3.32 1.42
CA ALA A 85 10.77 -4.42 2.37
C ALA A 85 9.63 -4.41 3.41
N ALA A 86 9.30 -3.23 3.94
CA ALA A 86 8.17 -3.06 4.85
C ALA A 86 6.84 -3.34 4.14
N ALA A 87 6.58 -2.69 3.00
CA ALA A 87 5.34 -2.86 2.24
C ALA A 87 5.08 -4.32 1.85
N THR A 88 6.10 -5.00 1.32
CA THR A 88 5.98 -6.41 0.92
C THR A 88 5.72 -7.33 2.11
N TYR A 89 6.32 -7.08 3.29
CA TYR A 89 6.02 -7.87 4.49
C TYR A 89 4.54 -7.80 4.87
N PHE A 90 3.97 -6.58 4.92
CA PHE A 90 2.57 -6.38 5.27
C PHE A 90 1.63 -6.99 4.23
N MET A 91 1.99 -6.91 2.95
CA MET A 91 1.23 -7.52 1.86
C MET A 91 1.28 -9.05 1.90
N TYR A 92 2.44 -9.66 2.18
CA TYR A 92 2.58 -11.13 2.26
C TYR A 92 1.90 -11.71 3.50
N THR A 93 2.12 -11.09 4.66
CA THR A 93 1.70 -11.65 5.96
C THR A 93 0.25 -11.34 6.27
N TYR A 94 -0.20 -10.12 6.00
CA TYR A 94 -1.54 -9.65 6.38
C TYR A 94 -2.47 -9.45 5.18
N GLY A 95 -1.99 -9.63 3.94
CA GLY A 95 -2.78 -9.33 2.75
C GLY A 95 -3.14 -7.85 2.62
N ALA A 96 -2.41 -6.96 3.31
CA ALA A 96 -2.69 -5.54 3.34
C ALA A 96 -2.51 -4.92 1.95
N VAL A 97 -3.37 -3.97 1.59
CA VAL A 97 -3.21 -3.17 0.38
C VAL A 97 -2.63 -1.82 0.79
N ILE A 98 -1.45 -1.48 0.25
CA ILE A 98 -0.79 -0.23 0.60
C ILE A 98 -1.38 0.90 -0.25
N ASP A 99 -2.30 1.65 0.33
CA ASP A 99 -2.87 2.84 -0.29
C ASP A 99 -2.85 4.05 0.66
N GLN A 100 -3.54 5.13 0.27
CA GLN A 100 -3.55 6.38 1.05
C GLN A 100 -4.03 6.15 2.49
N ASN A 101 -5.05 5.31 2.70
CA ASN A 101 -5.62 5.10 4.02
C ASN A 101 -4.65 4.30 4.89
N MET A 102 -3.94 3.33 4.31
CA MET A 102 -2.86 2.63 4.99
C MET A 102 -1.75 3.59 5.46
N ILE A 103 -1.40 4.60 4.65
CA ILE A 103 -0.44 5.63 5.06
C ILE A 103 -0.99 6.48 6.20
N VAL A 104 -2.28 6.85 6.19
CA VAL A 104 -2.93 7.54 7.31
C VAL A 104 -2.80 6.71 8.58
N ASN A 105 -3.11 5.41 8.53
CA ASN A 105 -2.98 4.52 9.69
C ASN A 105 -1.55 4.51 10.24
N VAL A 106 -0.53 4.46 9.38
CA VAL A 106 0.88 4.51 9.81
C VAL A 106 1.21 5.84 10.51
N PHE A 107 0.66 6.97 10.05
CA PHE A 107 0.91 8.28 10.65
C PHE A 107 0.07 8.56 11.90
N GLU A 108 -1.13 7.98 12.02
CA GLU A 108 -2.03 8.15 13.17
C GLU A 108 -1.84 7.08 14.27
N THR A 109 -1.14 5.99 13.96
CA THR A 109 -0.78 4.91 14.90
C THR A 109 0.02 5.45 16.10
N ASN A 110 -0.24 4.90 17.29
CA ASN A 110 0.56 5.17 18.48
C ASN A 110 1.69 4.15 18.69
N SER A 111 2.63 4.45 19.59
CA SER A 111 3.80 3.59 19.85
C SER A 111 3.44 2.21 20.42
N GLN A 112 2.34 2.08 21.16
CA GLN A 112 1.90 0.81 21.74
C GLN A 112 1.32 -0.11 20.66
N GLU A 113 0.52 0.42 19.74
CA GLU A 113 0.02 -0.29 18.57
C GLU A 113 1.15 -0.71 17.62
N ALA A 114 2.09 0.20 17.35
CA ALA A 114 3.24 -0.10 16.48
C ALA A 114 4.13 -1.21 17.06
N THR A 115 4.38 -1.19 18.37
CA THR A 115 5.21 -2.20 19.03
C THR A 115 4.53 -3.56 19.14
N ALA A 116 3.19 -3.59 19.24
CA ALA A 116 2.43 -4.85 19.18
C ALA A 116 2.57 -5.57 17.83
N LEU A 117 2.86 -4.83 16.74
CA LEU A 117 3.11 -5.40 15.41
C LEU A 117 4.57 -5.89 15.23
N LEU A 118 5.48 -5.55 16.14
CA LEU A 118 6.87 -5.97 16.06
C LEU A 118 7.01 -7.43 16.49
N THR A 119 7.22 -8.29 15.50
CA THR A 119 7.57 -9.70 15.70
C THR A 119 9.03 -9.95 15.27
N PRO A 120 9.67 -11.02 15.75
CA PRO A 120 10.98 -11.43 15.23
C PRO A 120 10.98 -11.66 13.71
N GLN A 121 9.83 -12.04 13.14
CA GLN A 121 9.63 -12.28 11.71
C GLN A 121 9.73 -10.99 10.89
N ILE A 122 9.07 -9.90 11.30
CA ILE A 122 9.18 -8.62 10.58
C ILE A 122 10.59 -8.05 10.66
N VAL A 123 11.26 -8.20 11.81
CA VAL A 123 12.65 -7.76 11.99
C VAL A 123 13.58 -8.52 11.04
N LEU A 124 13.48 -9.86 11.03
CA LEU A 124 14.28 -10.69 10.13
C LEU A 124 14.01 -10.37 8.66
N TRP A 125 12.74 -10.15 8.29
CA TRP A 125 12.36 -9.79 6.94
C TRP A 125 12.94 -8.44 6.51
N ILE A 126 12.83 -7.40 7.35
CA ILE A 126 13.39 -6.08 7.07
C ILE A 126 14.91 -6.16 6.94
N VAL A 127 15.59 -6.96 7.77
CA VAL A 127 17.03 -7.15 7.68
C VAL A 127 17.42 -7.79 6.35
N ILE A 128 16.77 -8.90 5.97
CA ILE A 128 17.13 -9.66 4.76
C ILE A 128 16.69 -8.95 3.48
N ALA A 129 15.46 -8.45 3.40
CA ALA A 129 14.89 -7.86 2.20
C ALA A 129 15.14 -6.34 2.07
N GLY A 130 15.47 -5.66 3.17
CA GLY A 130 15.67 -4.21 3.23
C GLY A 130 17.13 -3.83 3.49
N VAL A 131 17.65 -4.18 4.68
CA VAL A 131 18.96 -3.73 5.15
C VAL A 131 20.10 -4.32 4.33
N VAL A 132 20.12 -5.62 4.11
CA VAL A 132 21.18 -6.30 3.35
C VAL A 132 21.28 -5.73 1.92
N PRO A 133 20.19 -5.63 1.12
CA PRO A 133 20.26 -5.02 -0.20
C PRO A 133 20.63 -3.53 -0.15
N SER A 134 20.17 -2.78 0.85
CA SER A 134 20.52 -1.36 1.03
C SER A 134 22.01 -1.16 1.28
N VAL A 135 22.64 -2.03 2.10
CA VAL A 135 24.08 -2.01 2.34
C VAL A 135 24.84 -2.35 1.07
N VAL A 136 24.40 -3.36 0.31
CA VAL A 136 25.01 -3.69 -1.00
C VAL A 136 24.93 -2.50 -1.95
N LEU A 137 23.77 -1.84 -2.06
CA LEU A 137 23.60 -0.62 -2.86
C LEU A 137 24.50 0.53 -2.40
N ALA A 138 24.65 0.73 -1.10
CA ALA A 138 25.53 1.77 -0.54
C ALA A 138 27.01 1.53 -0.91
N LEU A 139 27.47 0.28 -0.80
CA LEU A 139 28.84 -0.14 -1.07
C LEU A 139 29.20 -0.17 -2.56
N THR A 140 28.21 -0.22 -3.47
CA THR A 140 28.50 -0.20 -4.91
C THR A 140 29.13 1.11 -5.35
N THR A 141 30.28 1.05 -6.02
CA THR A 141 30.94 2.23 -6.59
C THR A 141 30.51 2.36 -8.05
N ILE A 142 29.88 3.49 -8.37
CA ILE A 142 29.36 3.72 -9.72
C ILE A 142 30.36 4.60 -10.45
N ARG A 143 31.01 4.03 -11.47
CA ARG A 143 31.92 4.80 -12.33
C ARG A 143 31.06 5.51 -13.38
N ALA A 144 30.98 6.83 -13.28
CA ALA A 144 30.39 7.65 -14.33
C ALA A 144 31.38 7.72 -15.50
N GLY A 145 30.96 7.24 -16.68
CA GLY A 145 31.66 7.54 -17.93
C GLY A 145 31.47 9.00 -18.35
N LYS A 146 31.83 9.34 -19.58
CA LYS A 146 31.52 10.66 -20.16
C LYS A 146 30.02 10.93 -20.06
N TRP A 147 29.64 12.09 -19.52
CA TRP A 147 28.24 12.42 -19.20
C TRP A 147 27.28 12.30 -20.40
N TRP A 148 27.72 12.70 -21.59
CA TRP A 148 26.93 12.58 -22.83
C TRP A 148 26.70 11.12 -23.24
N TYR A 149 27.68 10.24 -23.06
CA TYR A 149 27.55 8.82 -23.39
C TYR A 149 26.63 8.13 -22.38
N ALA A 150 26.74 8.49 -21.10
CA ALA A 150 25.82 8.02 -20.08
C ALA A 150 24.38 8.47 -20.38
N LEU A 151 24.18 9.73 -20.79
CA LEU A 151 22.87 10.24 -21.19
C LEU A 151 22.31 9.52 -22.42
N LEU A 152 23.12 9.35 -23.47
CA LEU A 152 22.73 8.63 -24.69
C LEU A 152 22.30 7.19 -24.38
N MET A 153 23.09 6.48 -23.59
CA MET A 153 22.77 5.10 -23.19
C MET A 153 21.47 5.05 -22.37
N ARG A 154 21.23 6.00 -21.47
CA ARG A 154 19.97 6.10 -20.70
C ARG A 154 18.77 6.30 -21.62
N VAL A 155 18.87 7.23 -22.58
CA VAL A 155 17.80 7.47 -23.55
C VAL A 155 17.56 6.23 -24.40
N ALA A 156 18.61 5.57 -24.87
CA ALA A 156 18.49 4.31 -25.62
C ALA A 156 17.81 3.20 -24.80
N ALA A 157 18.15 3.05 -23.51
CA ALA A 157 17.50 2.07 -22.63
C ALA A 157 16.02 2.40 -22.37
N MET A 158 15.68 3.68 -22.19
CA MET A 158 14.28 4.12 -22.05
C MET A 158 13.48 3.84 -23.32
N LEU A 159 14.02 4.18 -24.50
CA LEU A 159 13.37 3.93 -25.78
C LEU A 159 13.23 2.43 -26.05
N GLY A 160 14.26 1.62 -25.75
CA GLY A 160 14.20 0.17 -25.88
C GLY A 160 13.16 -0.45 -24.95
N ALA A 161 13.10 -0.03 -23.69
CA ALA A 161 12.08 -0.47 -22.75
C ALA A 161 10.66 -0.05 -23.17
N LEU A 162 10.50 1.17 -23.68
CA LEU A 162 9.22 1.67 -24.19
C LEU A 162 8.77 0.88 -25.41
N LEU A 163 9.68 0.59 -26.35
CA LEU A 163 9.40 -0.23 -27.53
C LEU A 163 8.89 -1.61 -27.13
N VAL A 164 9.56 -2.27 -26.17
CA VAL A 164 9.12 -3.58 -25.65
C VAL A 164 7.73 -3.51 -25.05
N ILE A 165 7.43 -2.48 -24.24
CA ILE A 165 6.09 -2.28 -23.67
C ILE A 165 5.04 -2.11 -24.77
N VAL A 166 5.32 -1.30 -25.79
CA VAL A 166 4.39 -1.06 -26.91
C VAL A 166 4.15 -2.34 -27.72
N LEU A 167 5.19 -3.14 -27.97
CA LEU A 167 5.08 -4.42 -28.67
C LEU A 167 4.25 -5.44 -27.87
N ILE A 168 4.43 -5.50 -26.55
CA ILE A 168 3.62 -6.37 -25.69
C ILE A 168 2.18 -5.86 -25.65
N ALA A 169 1.98 -4.55 -25.53
CA ALA A 169 0.66 -3.95 -25.48
C ALA A 169 -0.11 -4.16 -26.79
N SER A 170 0.53 -4.11 -27.96
CA SER A 170 -0.16 -4.34 -29.24
C SER A 170 -0.72 -5.76 -29.36
N VAL A 171 -0.09 -6.74 -28.71
CA VAL A 171 -0.53 -8.15 -28.70
C VAL A 171 -1.54 -8.42 -27.57
N PHE A 172 -1.31 -7.90 -26.35
CA PHE A 172 -2.06 -8.26 -25.14
C PHE A 172 -2.91 -7.12 -24.54
N TYR A 173 -3.23 -6.07 -25.32
CA TYR A 173 -3.96 -4.90 -24.81
C TYR A 173 -5.27 -5.27 -24.10
N LYS A 174 -6.09 -6.14 -24.71
CA LYS A 174 -7.39 -6.54 -24.16
C LYS A 174 -7.25 -7.29 -22.84
N ASP A 175 -6.22 -8.12 -22.73
CA ASP A 175 -5.94 -8.93 -21.54
C ASP A 175 -5.48 -8.04 -20.38
N TYR A 176 -4.55 -7.10 -20.63
CA TYR A 176 -4.15 -6.10 -19.63
C TYR A 176 -5.32 -5.20 -19.21
N ALA A 177 -6.14 -4.74 -20.16
CA ALA A 177 -7.30 -3.91 -19.87
C ALA A 177 -8.32 -4.64 -18.99
N SER A 178 -8.59 -5.92 -19.28
CA SER A 178 -9.48 -6.76 -18.47
C SER A 178 -8.92 -7.00 -17.07
N LEU A 179 -7.64 -7.40 -16.96
CA LEU A 179 -6.97 -7.68 -15.70
C LEU A 179 -7.03 -6.46 -14.76
N PHE A 180 -6.64 -5.28 -15.24
CA PHE A 180 -6.60 -4.07 -14.41
C PHE A 180 -7.97 -3.46 -14.15
N ARG A 181 -8.94 -3.60 -15.08
CA ARG A 181 -10.31 -3.08 -14.87
C ARG A 181 -11.05 -3.91 -13.83
N ASN A 182 -10.91 -5.23 -13.88
CA ASN A 182 -11.61 -6.15 -12.97
C ASN A 182 -10.89 -6.28 -11.61
N ASN A 183 -9.55 -6.09 -11.58
CA ASN A 183 -8.73 -6.26 -10.37
C ASN A 183 -7.95 -4.99 -10.03
N LYS A 184 -8.66 -3.89 -9.77
CA LYS A 184 -8.03 -2.60 -9.40
C LYS A 184 -7.11 -2.70 -8.18
N SER A 185 -7.35 -3.64 -7.28
CA SER A 185 -6.51 -3.89 -6.11
C SER A 185 -5.10 -4.38 -6.48
N ILE A 186 -4.94 -5.17 -7.54
CA ILE A 186 -3.64 -5.70 -7.98
C ILE A 186 -2.69 -4.57 -8.40
N VAL A 187 -3.20 -3.52 -9.06
CA VAL A 187 -2.38 -2.38 -9.47
C VAL A 187 -1.78 -1.68 -8.25
N LYS A 188 -2.50 -1.64 -7.13
CA LYS A 188 -2.02 -1.07 -5.85
C LYS A 188 -0.98 -1.95 -5.14
N MET A 189 -0.68 -3.14 -5.65
CA MET A 189 0.36 -4.02 -5.11
C MET A 189 1.75 -3.69 -5.65
N VAL A 190 1.86 -2.87 -6.71
CA VAL A 190 3.15 -2.55 -7.32
C VAL A 190 3.97 -1.63 -6.43
N THR A 191 5.03 -2.16 -5.83
CA THR A 191 5.99 -1.44 -4.97
C THR A 191 7.22 -1.01 -5.77
N PRO A 192 7.80 0.20 -5.59
CA PRO A 192 7.44 1.23 -4.62
C PRO A 192 6.33 2.20 -5.05
N ALA A 193 5.77 2.06 -6.25
CA ALA A 193 4.82 3.04 -6.79
C ALA A 193 3.60 3.25 -5.88
N ASN A 194 3.11 2.18 -5.25
CA ASN A 194 1.96 2.21 -4.34
C ASN A 194 2.17 3.16 -3.15
N TYR A 195 3.18 2.95 -2.31
CA TYR A 195 3.38 3.76 -1.13
C TYR A 195 3.93 5.16 -1.47
N VAL A 196 4.72 5.31 -2.55
CA VAL A 196 5.17 6.63 -3.01
C VAL A 196 3.96 7.48 -3.43
N SER A 197 3.06 6.92 -4.24
CA SER A 197 1.84 7.63 -4.65
C SER A 197 0.90 7.91 -3.47
N ALA A 198 0.80 6.97 -2.52
CA ALA A 198 0.00 7.14 -1.30
C ALA A 198 0.54 8.25 -0.40
N VAL A 199 1.86 8.31 -0.18
CA VAL A 199 2.51 9.38 0.60
C VAL A 199 2.34 10.74 -0.10
N ILE A 200 2.53 10.82 -1.42
CA ILE A 200 2.31 12.06 -2.18
C ILE A 200 0.86 12.54 -2.04
N LYS A 201 -0.10 11.63 -2.19
CA LYS A 201 -1.53 11.95 -2.09
C LYS A 201 -1.92 12.37 -0.68
N TYR A 202 -1.47 11.65 0.34
CA TYR A 202 -1.63 12.02 1.74
C TYR A 202 -1.06 13.40 2.00
N SER A 203 0.16 13.69 1.53
CA SER A 203 0.77 14.99 1.75
C SER A 203 0.01 16.11 1.08
N LYS A 204 -0.49 15.89 -0.15
CA LYS A 204 -1.36 16.83 -0.86
C LYS A 204 -2.65 17.12 -0.08
N THR A 205 -3.30 16.09 0.44
CA THR A 205 -4.56 16.25 1.19
C THR A 205 -4.33 16.86 2.58
N ARG A 206 -3.22 16.57 3.26
CA ARG A 206 -2.99 17.01 4.64
C ARG A 206 -2.32 18.38 4.73
N TRP A 207 -1.26 18.61 3.98
CA TRP A 207 -0.46 19.84 4.06
C TRP A 207 -0.83 20.88 3.01
N PHE A 208 -1.31 20.45 1.84
CA PHE A 208 -1.63 21.37 0.74
C PHE A 208 -3.12 21.70 0.60
N ALA A 209 -4.00 21.12 1.43
CA ALA A 209 -5.44 21.42 1.40
C ALA A 209 -5.81 22.77 2.05
N GLY A 210 -4.84 23.49 2.63
CA GLY A 210 -5.05 24.80 3.24
C GLY A 210 -5.83 24.76 4.56
N ASN A 211 -5.94 25.91 5.21
CA ASN A 211 -6.70 26.06 6.45
C ASN A 211 -8.19 26.01 6.11
N GLN A 212 -8.85 24.87 6.31
CA GLN A 212 -10.30 24.80 6.20
C GLN A 212 -10.92 25.46 7.42
N THR A 213 -11.87 26.37 7.21
CA THR A 213 -12.61 27.00 8.30
C THR A 213 -13.48 25.96 8.98
N LEU A 214 -13.44 25.91 10.31
CA LEU A 214 -14.28 25.02 11.09
C LEU A 214 -15.74 25.45 10.91
N VAL A 215 -16.52 24.65 10.19
CA VAL A 215 -17.97 24.87 10.06
C VAL A 215 -18.64 24.33 11.32
N ARG A 216 -19.30 25.21 12.07
CA ARG A 216 -20.12 24.84 13.22
C ARG A 216 -21.51 24.44 12.72
N ILE A 217 -22.02 23.31 13.19
CA ILE A 217 -23.32 22.75 12.81
C ILE A 217 -24.10 22.47 14.10
N GLY A 218 -25.41 22.73 14.09
CA GLY A 218 -26.28 22.46 15.23
C GLY A 218 -26.21 23.51 16.34
N GLU A 219 -25.89 24.76 16.00
CA GLU A 219 -25.90 25.88 16.96
C GLU A 219 -27.31 26.20 17.47
N ASP A 220 -28.34 25.76 16.76
CA ASP A 220 -29.77 25.82 17.10
C ASP A 220 -30.28 24.56 17.82
N ALA A 221 -29.41 23.62 18.20
CA ALA A 221 -29.83 22.38 18.85
C ALA A 221 -30.28 22.62 20.30
N HIS A 222 -31.58 22.45 20.55
CA HIS A 222 -32.18 22.51 21.89
C HIS A 222 -32.95 21.23 22.24
N LYS A 223 -33.12 20.95 23.54
CA LYS A 223 -33.86 19.78 24.02
C LYS A 223 -35.30 19.83 23.54
N GLY A 224 -35.76 18.74 22.92
CA GLY A 224 -37.16 18.60 22.51
C GLY A 224 -38.12 18.50 23.70
N ALA A 225 -39.40 18.79 23.47
CA ALA A 225 -40.45 18.82 24.50
C ALA A 225 -40.53 17.53 25.33
N LEU A 226 -40.32 16.36 24.71
CA LEU A 226 -40.31 15.06 25.36
C LEU A 226 -39.24 14.92 26.46
N ILE A 227 -38.02 15.38 26.19
CA ILE A 227 -36.90 15.28 27.15
C ILE A 227 -37.04 16.37 28.22
N SER A 228 -37.50 17.56 27.83
CA SER A 228 -37.71 18.67 28.76
C SER A 228 -38.82 18.41 29.78
N GLY A 229 -39.82 17.59 29.44
CA GLY A 229 -40.91 17.19 30.35
C GLY A 229 -40.57 16.04 31.32
N GLN A 230 -39.38 15.43 31.23
CA GLN A 230 -39.01 14.31 32.10
C GLN A 230 -38.46 14.79 33.46
N GLN A 231 -39.01 14.21 34.53
CA GLN A 231 -38.57 14.47 35.91
C GLN A 231 -37.19 13.86 36.24
N LYS A 232 -36.80 12.78 35.55
CA LYS A 232 -35.52 12.09 35.73
C LYS A 232 -34.56 12.45 34.61
N LYS A 233 -33.27 12.57 34.93
CA LYS A 233 -32.21 12.80 33.94
C LYS A 233 -32.07 11.55 33.03
N THR A 234 -32.02 11.77 31.73
CA THR A 234 -31.75 10.74 30.73
C THR A 234 -30.26 10.69 30.43
N VAL A 235 -29.66 9.50 30.53
CA VAL A 235 -28.24 9.26 30.24
C VAL A 235 -28.15 8.31 29.05
N LEU A 236 -27.44 8.74 28.01
CA LEU A 236 -27.11 7.92 26.85
C LEU A 236 -25.63 7.52 26.94
N VAL A 237 -25.35 6.22 26.84
CA VAL A 237 -24.00 5.68 26.75
C VAL A 237 -23.83 5.09 25.36
N VAL A 238 -22.83 5.58 24.61
CA VAL A 238 -22.47 5.05 23.30
C VAL A 238 -21.14 4.32 23.44
N VAL A 239 -21.13 3.03 23.12
CA VAL A 239 -19.92 2.20 23.13
C VAL A 239 -19.46 2.03 21.70
N VAL A 240 -18.26 2.53 21.39
CA VAL A 240 -17.61 2.34 20.08
C VAL A 240 -16.67 1.15 20.21
N GLY A 241 -16.99 0.05 19.52
CA GLY A 241 -16.17 -1.16 19.52
C GLY A 241 -14.93 -1.03 18.62
N GLU A 242 -13.94 -1.89 18.85
CA GLU A 242 -12.71 -1.99 18.06
C GLU A 242 -12.58 -3.40 17.47
N ALA A 243 -12.38 -3.51 16.15
CA ALA A 243 -12.14 -4.76 15.40
C ALA A 243 -13.14 -5.94 15.60
N SER A 244 -14.25 -5.73 16.31
CA SER A 244 -15.27 -6.75 16.56
C SER A 244 -16.12 -6.99 15.31
N ARG A 245 -16.31 -8.26 14.92
CA ARG A 245 -17.06 -8.63 13.71
C ARG A 245 -18.31 -9.43 14.02
N ALA A 246 -19.41 -9.10 13.34
CA ALA A 246 -20.73 -9.72 13.55
C ALA A 246 -20.72 -11.25 13.39
N ALA A 247 -19.86 -11.78 12.52
CA ALA A 247 -19.71 -13.23 12.28
C ALA A 247 -19.27 -14.04 13.52
N ASN A 248 -18.75 -13.39 14.56
CA ASN A 248 -18.25 -14.04 15.77
C ASN A 248 -19.09 -13.73 17.03
N TYR A 249 -20.30 -13.20 16.87
CA TYR A 249 -21.22 -12.93 17.98
C TYR A 249 -22.18 -14.11 18.14
N SER A 250 -22.20 -14.75 19.32
CA SER A 250 -23.16 -15.83 19.60
C SER A 250 -24.62 -15.35 19.52
N LEU A 251 -24.87 -14.10 19.91
CA LEU A 251 -26.18 -13.43 19.72
C LEU A 251 -26.66 -13.39 18.25
N ASN A 252 -25.75 -13.56 17.29
CA ASN A 252 -26.05 -13.58 15.86
C ASN A 252 -25.97 -15.01 15.27
N GLY A 253 -25.92 -16.05 16.10
CA GLY A 253 -25.89 -17.45 15.67
C GLY A 253 -24.49 -18.04 15.49
N TYR A 254 -23.43 -17.40 16.01
CA TYR A 254 -22.10 -18.01 16.02
C TYR A 254 -22.05 -19.23 16.94
N GLY A 255 -21.48 -20.34 16.46
CA GLY A 255 -21.51 -21.63 17.16
C GLY A 255 -20.69 -21.73 18.46
N ARG A 256 -19.94 -20.68 18.85
CA ARG A 256 -19.30 -20.58 20.16
C ARG A 256 -19.93 -19.45 20.95
N GLU A 257 -20.16 -19.67 22.25
CA GLU A 257 -20.73 -18.69 23.16
C GLU A 257 -19.75 -17.55 23.46
N THR A 258 -19.82 -16.45 22.69
CA THR A 258 -18.90 -15.30 22.80
C THR A 258 -19.52 -14.11 23.54
N THR A 259 -20.84 -14.06 23.70
CA THR A 259 -21.54 -12.96 24.38
C THR A 259 -22.53 -13.44 25.47
N PRO A 260 -22.11 -14.31 26.42
CA PRO A 260 -22.99 -14.93 27.42
C PRO A 260 -23.68 -13.91 28.34
N GLU A 261 -22.96 -12.86 28.76
CA GLU A 261 -23.49 -11.84 29.67
C GLU A 261 -24.53 -10.93 29.01
N LEU A 262 -24.46 -10.74 27.70
CA LEU A 262 -25.43 -9.94 26.95
C LEU A 262 -26.72 -10.73 26.70
N GLU A 263 -26.62 -12.04 26.47
CA GLU A 263 -27.76 -12.92 26.28
C GLU A 263 -28.68 -12.96 27.51
N LYS A 264 -28.09 -13.03 28.71
CA LYS A 264 -28.82 -12.96 30.00
C LYS A 264 -29.65 -11.68 30.17
N ARG A 265 -29.25 -10.59 29.50
CA ARG A 265 -29.88 -9.25 29.64
C ARG A 265 -30.95 -8.96 28.59
N LYS A 266 -31.29 -9.92 27.71
CA LYS A 266 -32.31 -9.77 26.65
C LYS A 266 -32.10 -8.50 25.81
N VAL A 267 -30.85 -8.22 25.43
CA VAL A 267 -30.50 -7.07 24.60
C VAL A 267 -31.04 -7.21 23.18
N ILE A 268 -31.27 -6.08 22.51
CA ILE A 268 -31.62 -6.08 21.09
C ILE A 268 -30.32 -6.20 20.27
N SER A 269 -30.21 -7.26 19.45
CA SER A 269 -29.09 -7.44 18.53
C SER A 269 -29.49 -7.04 17.11
N PHE A 270 -28.56 -6.42 16.37
CA PHE A 270 -28.71 -6.07 14.97
C PHE A 270 -27.74 -6.91 14.12
N PRO A 271 -28.17 -8.08 13.60
CA PRO A 271 -27.27 -9.05 12.98
C PRO A 271 -26.77 -8.62 11.59
N GLN A 272 -27.49 -7.72 10.91
CA GLN A 272 -27.19 -7.25 9.55
C GLN A 272 -26.72 -5.79 9.59
N THR A 273 -25.51 -5.57 10.13
CA THR A 273 -24.86 -4.26 10.17
C THR A 273 -23.55 -4.29 9.40
N SER A 274 -23.22 -3.17 8.75
CA SER A 274 -21.99 -2.99 7.98
C SER A 274 -21.35 -1.67 8.36
N SER A 275 -20.02 -1.65 8.46
CA SER A 275 -19.26 -0.44 8.77
C SER A 275 -19.05 0.44 7.54
N CYS A 276 -18.86 1.74 7.75
CA CYS A 276 -18.54 2.69 6.68
C CYS A 276 -17.12 2.49 6.10
N GLY A 277 -16.21 1.88 6.87
CA GLY A 277 -14.85 1.54 6.47
C GLY A 277 -14.35 0.29 7.18
N THR A 278 -13.14 -0.15 6.85
CA THR A 278 -12.49 -1.32 7.45
C THR A 278 -11.35 -0.96 8.42
N GLU A 279 -11.18 0.34 8.67
CA GLU A 279 -10.07 0.92 9.45
C GLU A 279 -10.63 1.98 10.40
N THR A 280 -10.05 2.09 11.59
CA THR A 280 -10.54 2.97 12.67
C THR A 280 -10.45 4.46 12.27
N ALA A 281 -9.36 4.85 11.61
CA ALA A 281 -9.16 6.21 11.08
C ALA A 281 -10.23 6.64 10.06
N VAL A 282 -10.86 5.69 9.36
CA VAL A 282 -11.95 5.97 8.41
C VAL A 282 -13.32 5.87 9.08
N SER A 283 -13.53 4.82 9.88
CA SER A 283 -14.86 4.45 10.38
C SER A 283 -15.34 5.37 11.50
N VAL A 284 -14.48 5.72 12.44
CA VAL A 284 -14.87 6.54 13.61
C VAL A 284 -15.33 7.94 13.19
N PRO A 285 -14.59 8.68 12.32
CA PRO A 285 -15.06 9.98 11.85
C PRO A 285 -16.40 9.87 11.10
N LEU A 286 -16.60 8.86 10.26
CA LEU A 286 -17.84 8.69 9.48
C LEU A 286 -19.05 8.33 10.34
N HIS A 287 -18.88 7.63 11.46
CA HIS A 287 -19.98 7.31 12.37
C HIS A 287 -20.50 8.55 13.14
N VAL A 288 -19.62 9.51 13.43
CA VAL A 288 -19.94 10.66 14.31
C VAL A 288 -20.20 11.94 13.50
N LEU A 289 -19.60 12.08 12.33
CA LEU A 289 -19.74 13.28 11.50
C LEU A 289 -20.90 13.16 10.51
N ARG A 290 -21.55 14.30 10.26
CA ARG A 290 -22.51 14.43 9.16
C ARG A 290 -21.74 14.42 7.84
N TYR A 291 -21.64 13.27 7.20
CA TYR A 291 -20.93 13.10 5.94
C TYR A 291 -21.91 12.79 4.80
N ASP A 292 -21.73 13.42 3.64
CA ASP A 292 -22.48 13.06 2.43
C ASP A 292 -21.74 11.94 1.68
N PRO A 293 -22.30 10.72 1.59
CA PRO A 293 -21.66 9.60 0.91
C PRO A 293 -21.42 9.83 -0.60
N LYS A 294 -22.00 10.88 -1.21
CA LYS A 294 -21.77 11.24 -2.62
C LYS A 294 -20.41 11.91 -2.90
N LYS A 295 -19.61 12.22 -1.88
CA LYS A 295 -18.28 12.83 -2.02
C LYS A 295 -17.11 11.83 -1.92
N LEU A 296 -17.38 10.52 -1.97
CA LEU A 296 -16.39 9.44 -2.05
C LEU A 296 -15.81 9.27 -3.47
#